data_AF-A0A945AT10-F1
#
_entry.id   AF-A0A945AT10-F1
#
_cell.length_a   1.000
_cell.length_b   1.000
_cell.length_c   1.000
_cell.angle_alpha   90.00
_cell.angle_beta   90.00
_cell.angle_gamma   90.00
#
_symmetry.space_group_name_H-M   'P 1'
#
loop_
_entity.id
_entity.type
_entity.pdbx_description
1 polymer ?
#
loop_
_entity_poly.entity_id
_entity_poly.type
_entity_poly.pdbx_seq_one_letter_code
_entity_poly.pdbx_strand_id
1 'polypeptide(L)' 'VQSGAGIVADSLPEKEFEETLNKAKGLLVAIDMTTDRLKDHGSKIAGTQ' A
#
# COMPACT_ATOMS: atom_id res chain seq x y z
N VAL A 1 1.62 -5.71 -6.06
CA VAL A 1 2.87 -5.88 -5.26
C VAL A 1 2.91 -7.30 -4.72
N GLN A 2 4.09 -7.91 -4.63
CA GLN A 2 4.23 -9.20 -3.95
C GLN A 2 4.60 -8.96 -2.49
N SER A 3 3.99 -9.70 -1.57
CA SER A 3 4.32 -9.73 -0.14
C SER A 3 4.33 -11.18 0.35
N GLY A 4 4.76 -11.40 1.59
CA GLY A 4 4.74 -12.71 2.22
C GLY A 4 4.86 -12.63 3.74
N ALA A 5 4.81 -13.81 4.35
CA ALA A 5 4.98 -14.03 5.78
C ALA A 5 6.06 -15.09 6.03
N GLY A 6 6.72 -15.00 7.18
CA GLY A 6 7.67 -16.02 7.62
C GLY A 6 6.93 -17.07 8.43
N ILE A 7 7.01 -18.33 8.04
CA ILE A 7 6.29 -19.43 8.72
C ILE A 7 7.21 -20.09 9.75
N VAL A 8 6.70 -20.25 10.97
CA VAL A 8 7.34 -20.98 12.07
C VAL A 8 6.40 -22.04 12.64
N ALA A 9 6.88 -22.85 13.59
CA ALA A 9 6.18 -24.06 14.07
C ALA A 9 4.81 -23.77 14.71
N ASP A 10 4.64 -22.59 15.31
CA ASP A 10 3.45 -22.12 16.00
C ASP A 10 2.63 -21.10 15.18
N SER A 11 2.98 -20.88 13.91
CA SER A 11 2.23 -20.00 13.02
C SER A 11 0.79 -20.48 12.83
N LEU A 12 -0.13 -19.52 12.75
CA LEU A 12 -1.53 -19.76 12.43
C LEU A 12 -1.78 -19.31 10.98
N PRO A 13 -2.18 -20.20 10.05
CA PRO A 13 -2.33 -19.87 8.64
C PRO A 13 -3.14 -18.60 8.36
N GLU A 14 -4.22 -18.39 9.12
CA GLU A 14 -5.10 -17.23 8.97
C GLU A 14 -4.39 -15.92 9.33
N LYS A 15 -3.56 -15.94 10.40
CA LYS A 15 -2.81 -14.77 10.83
C LYS A 15 -1.70 -14.40 9.85
N GLU A 16 -0.99 -15.39 9.32
CA GLU A 16 0.10 -15.17 8.35
C GLU A 16 -0.46 -14.67 7.00
N PHE A 17 -1.63 -15.15 6.61
CA PHE A 17 -2.37 -14.65 5.46
C PHE A 17 -2.78 -13.18 5.66
N GLU A 18 -3.35 -12.85 6.82
CA GLU A 18 -3.72 -11.48 7.16
C GLU A 18 -2.49 -10.54 7.18
N GLU A 19 -1.37 -10.99 7.76
CA GLU A 19 -0.10 -10.25 7.75
C GLU A 19 0.35 -9.95 6.30
N THR A 20 0.31 -10.96 5.43
CA THR A 20 0.68 -10.83 4.02
C THR A 20 -0.19 -9.79 3.30
N LEU A 21 -1.52 -9.83 3.53
CA LEU A 21 -2.45 -8.84 2.99
C LEU A 21 -2.18 -7.43 3.52
N ASN A 22 -1.97 -7.29 4.83
CA ASN A 22 -1.74 -6.00 5.48
C ASN A 22 -0.44 -5.34 5.00
N LYS A 23 0.64 -6.11 4.82
CA LYS A 23 1.89 -5.62 4.23
C LYS A 23 1.70 -5.11 2.79
N ALA A 24 0.99 -5.88 1.96
CA ALA A 24 0.71 -5.46 0.58
C ALA A 24 -0.17 -4.20 0.54
N LYS A 25 -1.21 -4.16 1.37
CA LYS A 25 -2.13 -3.03 1.46
C LYS A 25 -1.41 -1.74 1.87
N GLY A 26 -0.47 -1.81 2.81
CA GLY A 26 0.33 -0.65 3.20
C GLY A 26 1.06 0.00 2.02
N LEU A 27 1.67 -0.80 1.14
CA LEU A 27 2.33 -0.30 -0.06
C LEU A 27 1.34 0.29 -1.08
N LEU A 28 0.20 -0.37 -1.29
CA LEU A 28 -0.83 0.14 -2.20
C LEU A 28 -1.40 1.48 -1.74
N VAL A 29 -1.70 1.62 -0.44
CA VAL A 29 -2.16 2.89 0.15
C VAL A 29 -1.12 4.00 -0.05
N ALA A 30 0.17 3.70 0.14
CA ALA A 30 1.22 4.70 -0.08
C ALA A 30 1.30 5.18 -1.54
N ILE A 31 1.10 4.25 -2.50
CA ILE A 31 1.03 4.57 -3.93
C ILE A 31 -0.18 5.44 -4.22
N ASP A 32 -1.36 5.09 -3.69
CA ASP A 32 -2.59 5.84 -3.89
C ASP A 32 -2.47 7.27 -3.34
N MET A 33 -2.02 7.40 -2.09
CA MET A 33 -1.77 8.71 -1.47
C MET A 33 -0.79 9.57 -2.28
N THR A 34 0.26 8.96 -2.84
CA THR A 34 1.23 9.68 -3.67
C THR A 34 0.60 10.10 -5.00
N THR A 35 -0.19 9.22 -5.60
CA THR A 35 -0.90 9.48 -6.85
C THR A 35 -1.88 10.64 -6.71
N ASP A 36 -2.65 10.67 -5.61
CA ASP A 36 -3.60 11.75 -5.35
C ASP A 36 -2.88 13.07 -5.11
N ARG A 37 -1.78 13.07 -4.34
CA ARG A 37 -0.93 14.27 -4.20
C ARG A 37 -0.44 14.78 -5.55
N LEU A 38 -0.01 13.91 -6.47
CA LEU A 38 0.46 14.32 -7.78
C LEU A 38 -0.65 14.91 -8.66
N LYS A 39 -1.87 14.37 -8.60
CA LYS A 39 -3.03 14.95 -9.29
C LYS A 39 -3.36 16.35 -8.75
N ASP A 40 -3.36 16.52 -7.43
CA ASP A 40 -3.62 17.81 -6.80
C ASP A 40 -2.58 18.86 -7.19
N HIS A 41 -1.30 18.47 -7.24
CA HIS A 41 -0.23 19.38 -7.67
C HIS A 41 -0.32 19.67 -9.18
N GLY A 42 -0.56 18.66 -10.02
CA GLY A 42 -0.77 18.82 -11.47
C GLY A 42 -1.93 19.77 -11.80
N SER A 43 -3.02 19.72 -11.03
CA SER A 43 -4.15 20.64 -11.18
C SER A 43 -3.82 22.07 -10.74
N LYS A 44 -2.91 22.27 -9.76
CA LYS A 44 -2.45 23.61 -9.37
C LYS A 44 -1.53 24.25 -10.42
N ILE A 45 -0.70 23.46 -11.12
CA ILE A 45 0.16 24.01 -12.19
C ILE A 45 -0.68 24.44 -13.40
N ALA A 46 -1.74 23.70 -13.74
CA ALA A 46 -2.63 24.01 -14.87
C ALA A 46 -3.65 25.14 -14.59
N GLY A 47 -3.85 25.51 -13.32
CA GLY A 47 -4.83 26.51 -12.87
C GLY A 47 -4.25 27.84 -12.40
N THR A 48 -2.96 28.11 -12.64
CA THR A 48 -2.37 29.42 -12.32
C THR A 48 -2.48 30.32 -13.55
N GLN A 49 -3.30 31.37 -13.41
CA GLN A 49 -3.31 32.53 -14.30
C GLN A 49 -1.94 33.19 -14.37
#